data_AF-A0A223M944-F1
#
_entry.id   AF-A0A223M944-F1
#
_cell.length_a   1.000
_cell.length_b   1.000
_cell.length_c   1.000
_cell.angle_alpha   90.00
_cell.angle_beta   90.00
_cell.angle_gamma   90.00
#
_symmetry.space_group_name_H-M   'P 1'
#
loop_
_entity.id
_entity.type
_entity.pdbx_description
1 polymer ?
#
loop_
_entity_poly.entity_id
_entity_poly.type
_entity_poly.pdbx_seq_one_letter_code
_entity_poly.pdbx_strand_id
1 'polypeptide(L)'
;MSKKSKNSSIEFDAIVVGGGHAGIEAVYALLKKKLKVVLITLDKKKLASMPCNPAIGGPAKGIITREIDALGGVQGKFSDLAMIQIKYLNESKGPAVLAIRAQIDKEKYSKLILKDLKKQENLLIIEDLVSELLVEKNRVFGLKTAKKQVFFSKTVIITTGTYMDSKVLRGSLAIPSGPDGQQTSNLLSNNLKRLGFELQRLKTGTPREFLLLQLTFQKLKRRFCLFII
;
A
#
# COMPACT_ATOMS: atom_id res chain seq x y z
N MET A 1 25.43 32.44 -28.09
CA MET A 1 24.13 31.99 -27.57
C MET A 1 24.33 30.71 -26.77
N SER A 2 24.65 30.86 -25.49
CA SER A 2 24.96 29.77 -24.56
C SER A 2 23.85 29.67 -23.52
N LYS A 3 23.22 28.51 -23.43
CA LYS A 3 22.62 27.97 -22.20
C LYS A 3 22.51 26.45 -22.37
N LYS A 4 23.63 25.78 -22.13
CA LYS A 4 23.69 24.32 -21.98
C LYS A 4 22.70 23.89 -20.90
N SER A 5 21.87 22.91 -21.27
CA SER A 5 20.97 22.10 -20.47
C SER A 5 21.47 21.87 -19.03
N LYS A 6 20.69 22.31 -18.05
CA LYS A 6 20.92 22.03 -16.62
C LYS A 6 20.97 20.51 -16.42
N ASN A 7 22.10 20.00 -15.93
CA ASN A 7 22.17 18.69 -15.29
C ASN A 7 21.08 18.61 -14.21
N SER A 8 20.01 17.85 -14.45
CA SER A 8 19.11 17.39 -13.40
C SER A 8 19.88 16.36 -12.59
N SER A 9 20.61 16.81 -11.57
CA SER A 9 21.27 15.94 -10.62
C SER A 9 20.21 15.01 -10.03
N ILE A 10 20.41 13.70 -10.20
CA ILE A 10 19.53 12.67 -9.64
C ILE A 10 19.48 12.86 -8.13
N GLU A 11 18.29 13.14 -7.62
CA GLU A 11 18.10 13.56 -6.22
C GLU A 11 17.82 12.36 -5.31
N PHE A 12 17.19 11.31 -5.85
CA PHE A 12 16.81 10.09 -5.15
C PHE A 12 17.22 8.84 -5.94
N ASP A 13 17.61 7.78 -5.24
CA ASP A 13 17.93 6.49 -5.85
C ASP A 13 16.68 5.79 -6.38
N ALA A 14 15.55 5.95 -5.69
CA ALA A 14 14.26 5.41 -6.10
C ALA A 14 13.08 6.27 -5.64
N ILE A 15 12.01 6.27 -6.43
CA ILE A 15 10.73 6.88 -6.09
C ILE A 15 9.68 5.78 -5.99
N VAL A 16 8.94 5.73 -4.88
CA VAL A 16 7.82 4.80 -4.69
C VAL A 16 6.51 5.56 -4.73
N VAL A 17 5.61 5.17 -5.63
CA VAL A 17 4.30 5.78 -5.83
C VAL A 17 3.23 4.90 -5.19
N GLY A 18 2.57 5.43 -4.17
CA GLY A 18 1.51 4.76 -3.41
C GLY A 18 2.01 4.17 -2.10
N GLY A 19 1.42 4.59 -0.99
CA GLY A 19 1.71 4.08 0.35
C GLY A 19 0.94 2.82 0.73
N GLY A 20 0.58 1.96 -0.23
CA GLY A 20 -0.13 0.69 0.05
C GLY A 20 0.80 -0.41 0.55
N HIS A 21 0.26 -1.61 0.82
CA HIS A 21 1.05 -2.76 1.30
C HIS A 21 2.31 -3.03 0.47
N ALA A 22 2.18 -3.07 -0.86
CA ALA A 22 3.32 -3.27 -1.76
C ALA A 22 4.32 -2.11 -1.72
N GLY A 23 3.84 -0.87 -1.65
CA GLY A 23 4.70 0.32 -1.59
C GLY A 23 5.51 0.37 -0.30
N ILE A 24 4.90 -0.01 0.83
CA ILE A 24 5.61 -0.08 2.11
C ILE A 24 6.73 -1.13 2.07
N GLU A 25 6.47 -2.35 1.58
CA GLU A 25 7.52 -3.36 1.43
C GLU A 25 8.64 -2.90 0.49
N ALA A 26 8.29 -2.25 -0.63
CA ALA A 26 9.27 -1.70 -1.56
C ALA A 26 10.16 -0.63 -0.89
N VAL A 27 9.57 0.29 -0.12
CA VAL A 27 10.31 1.31 0.64
C VAL A 27 11.28 0.65 1.63
N TYR A 28 10.82 -0.30 2.44
CA TYR A 28 11.70 -0.98 3.41
C TYR A 28 12.81 -1.78 2.73
N ALA A 29 12.54 -2.44 1.60
CA ALA A 29 13.55 -3.14 0.82
C ALA A 29 14.65 -2.20 0.32
N LEU A 30 14.28 -1.00 -0.16
CA LEU A 30 15.23 0.03 -0.60
C LEU A 30 16.01 0.64 0.58
N LEU A 31 15.35 0.91 1.70
CA LEU A 31 15.99 1.47 2.91
C LEU A 31 16.99 0.50 3.53
N LYS A 32 16.74 -0.81 3.48
CA LYS A 32 17.72 -1.83 3.89
C LYS A 32 19.03 -1.75 3.09
N LYS A 33 18.96 -1.32 1.83
CA LYS A 33 20.13 -1.07 0.98
C LYS A 33 20.73 0.32 1.19
N LYS A 34 20.25 1.07 2.19
CA LYS A 34 20.67 2.45 2.52
C LYS A 34 20.48 3.44 1.38
N LEU A 35 19.55 3.16 0.46
CA LEU A 35 19.24 4.03 -0.67
C LEU A 35 18.38 5.22 -0.22
N LYS A 36 18.55 6.38 -0.88
CA LYS A 36 17.73 7.58 -0.67
C LYS A 36 16.42 7.45 -1.45
N VAL A 37 15.31 7.37 -0.72
CA VAL A 37 13.99 7.05 -1.27
C VAL A 37 13.03 8.20 -1.03
N VAL A 38 12.15 8.46 -2.00
CA VAL A 38 10.95 9.28 -1.78
C VAL A 38 9.69 8.42 -1.95
N LEU A 39 8.86 8.40 -0.93
CA LEU A 39 7.53 7.80 -0.94
C LEU A 39 6.48 8.88 -1.18
N ILE A 40 5.75 8.77 -2.28
CA ILE A 40 4.64 9.67 -2.61
C ILE A 40 3.34 8.93 -2.36
N THR A 41 2.53 9.43 -1.44
CA THR A 41 1.25 8.85 -1.03
C THR A 41 0.15 9.90 -1.04
N LEU A 42 -1.11 9.49 -1.10
CA LEU A 42 -2.25 10.41 -0.99
C LEU A 42 -2.48 10.88 0.45
N ASP A 43 -2.20 10.01 1.42
CA ASP A 43 -2.41 10.25 2.85
C ASP A 43 -1.36 9.47 3.66
N LYS A 44 -0.58 10.17 4.49
CA LYS A 44 0.44 9.60 5.39
C LYS A 44 -0.17 8.84 6.56
N LYS A 45 -1.41 9.14 6.96
CA LYS A 45 -2.10 8.46 8.05
C LYS A 45 -2.69 7.13 7.61
N LYS A 46 -2.86 6.90 6.30
CA LYS A 46 -3.45 5.68 5.70
C LYS A 46 -2.42 4.75 5.04
N LEU A 47 -1.16 4.79 5.50
CA LEU A 47 -0.11 3.89 5.00
C LEU A 47 -0.45 2.42 5.29
N ALA A 48 -0.33 1.58 4.28
CA ALA A 48 -0.75 0.18 4.27
C ALA A 48 -2.13 -0.06 4.89
N SER A 49 -3.08 0.85 4.61
CA SER A 49 -4.45 0.72 5.07
C SER A 49 -5.11 -0.55 4.54
N MET A 50 -6.04 -1.11 5.33
CA MET A 50 -6.78 -2.33 5.02
C MET A 50 -8.26 -2.01 4.71
N PRO A 51 -8.59 -1.50 3.51
CA PRO A 51 -9.94 -1.04 3.19
C PRO A 51 -10.97 -2.18 3.11
N CYS A 52 -10.50 -3.43 2.95
CA CYS A 52 -11.36 -4.60 2.93
C CYS A 52 -11.42 -5.22 4.34
N ASN A 53 -10.78 -6.36 4.51
CA ASN A 53 -10.82 -7.15 5.73
C ASN A 53 -9.72 -6.72 6.73
N PRO A 54 -10.02 -6.52 8.02
CA PRO A 54 -9.03 -6.22 9.08
C PRO A 54 -8.21 -7.47 9.46
N ALA A 55 -7.62 -8.17 8.50
CA ALA A 55 -6.84 -9.38 8.79
C ALA A 55 -5.67 -9.57 7.83
N ILE A 56 -4.57 -10.10 8.37
CA ILE A 56 -3.41 -10.57 7.63
C ILE A 56 -3.29 -12.10 7.78
N GLY A 57 -2.83 -12.76 6.73
CA GLY A 57 -2.77 -14.21 6.65
C GLY A 57 -4.05 -14.88 6.15
N GLY A 58 -4.21 -16.17 6.44
CA GLY A 58 -5.16 -17.07 5.78
C GLY A 58 -4.45 -18.25 5.11
N PRO A 59 -5.16 -19.20 4.47
CA PRO A 59 -4.59 -20.46 3.99
C PRO A 59 -3.30 -20.31 3.16
N ALA A 60 -3.33 -19.52 2.08
CA ALA A 60 -2.12 -19.21 1.32
C ALA A 60 -1.41 -17.95 1.83
N LYS A 61 -2.20 -16.94 2.22
CA LYS A 61 -1.67 -15.62 2.61
C LYS A 61 -0.79 -15.66 3.86
N GLY A 62 -1.05 -16.58 4.79
CA GLY A 62 -0.25 -16.74 6.01
C GLY A 62 1.16 -17.23 5.71
N ILE A 63 1.29 -18.12 4.72
CA ILE A 63 2.58 -18.61 4.23
C ILE A 63 3.32 -17.46 3.55
N ILE A 64 2.67 -16.74 2.63
CA ILE A 64 3.27 -15.57 1.97
C ILE A 64 3.72 -14.51 2.98
N THR A 65 2.94 -14.24 4.03
CA THR A 65 3.35 -13.31 5.09
C THR A 65 4.62 -13.79 5.79
N ARG A 66 4.77 -15.10 6.04
CA ARG A 66 6.00 -15.68 6.62
C ARG A 66 7.17 -15.66 5.64
N GLU A 67 6.95 -15.88 4.36
CA GLU A 67 7.99 -15.75 3.33
C GLU A 67 8.49 -14.31 3.21
N ILE A 68 7.57 -13.33 3.23
CA ILE A 68 7.92 -11.91 3.28
C ILE A 68 8.78 -11.63 4.50
N ASP A 69 8.37 -12.10 5.69
CA ASP A 69 9.11 -11.95 6.94
C ASP A 69 10.52 -12.61 6.88
N ALA A 70 10.64 -13.81 6.28
CA ALA A 70 11.91 -14.51 6.09
C ALA A 70 12.85 -13.77 5.13
N LEU A 71 12.33 -13.12 4.09
CA LEU A 71 13.08 -12.19 3.22
C LEU A 71 13.37 -10.85 3.90
N GLY A 72 12.89 -10.68 5.14
CA GLY A 72 13.06 -9.50 5.97
C GLY A 72 12.12 -8.35 5.61
N GLY A 73 11.01 -8.62 4.93
CA GLY A 73 9.91 -7.68 4.83
C GLY A 73 9.31 -7.35 6.20
N VAL A 74 8.35 -6.44 6.22
CA VAL A 74 7.86 -5.83 7.47
C VAL A 74 6.40 -6.14 7.80
N GLN A 75 5.66 -6.73 6.86
CA GLN A 75 4.25 -7.08 7.03
C GLN A 75 4.05 -7.97 8.26
N GLY A 76 4.88 -8.99 8.46
CA GLY A 76 4.83 -9.88 9.63
C GLY A 76 5.01 -9.08 10.92
N LYS A 77 6.15 -8.39 11.06
CA LYS A 77 6.47 -7.52 12.20
C LYS A 77 5.35 -6.56 12.59
N PHE A 78 4.81 -5.80 11.64
CA PHE A 78 3.75 -4.83 11.96
C PHE A 78 2.40 -5.50 12.24
N SER A 79 2.15 -6.67 11.65
CA SER A 79 0.95 -7.45 11.96
C SER A 79 0.99 -7.93 13.39
N ASP A 80 2.12 -8.47 13.86
CA ASP A 80 2.28 -8.92 15.24
C ASP A 80 2.11 -7.79 16.25
N LEU A 81 2.60 -6.57 15.95
CA LEU A 81 2.44 -5.41 16.83
C LEU A 81 1.00 -4.86 16.86
N ALA A 82 0.22 -5.08 15.80
CA ALA A 82 -1.13 -4.55 15.63
C ALA A 82 -2.24 -5.61 15.78
N MET A 83 -1.90 -6.87 16.05
CA MET A 83 -2.89 -7.94 16.15
C MET A 83 -3.80 -7.77 17.37
N ILE A 84 -5.07 -8.12 17.18
CA ILE A 84 -6.10 -8.22 18.21
C ILE A 84 -6.37 -9.70 18.55
N GLN A 85 -6.25 -10.57 17.55
CA GLN A 85 -6.50 -12.00 17.67
C GLN A 85 -5.65 -12.74 16.65
N ILE A 86 -5.11 -13.90 17.01
CA ILE A 86 -4.43 -14.80 16.08
C ILE A 86 -5.00 -16.21 16.16
N LYS A 87 -4.94 -16.94 15.06
CA LYS A 87 -5.34 -18.35 15.00
C LYS A 87 -4.55 -19.10 13.96
N TYR A 88 -4.42 -20.41 14.18
CA TYR A 88 -4.11 -21.32 13.11
C TYR A 88 -5.39 -21.73 12.38
N LEU A 89 -5.22 -22.02 11.10
CA LEU A 89 -6.19 -22.60 10.19
C LEU A 89 -5.68 -23.98 9.82
N ASN A 90 -6.61 -24.92 9.64
CA ASN A 90 -6.32 -26.32 9.30
C ASN A 90 -5.46 -27.06 10.35
N GLU A 91 -5.57 -26.70 11.63
CA GLU A 91 -4.83 -27.33 12.75
C GLU A 91 -4.92 -28.86 12.76
N SER A 92 -6.10 -29.41 12.45
CA SER A 92 -6.35 -30.86 12.44
C SER A 92 -5.87 -31.60 11.19
N LYS A 93 -5.37 -30.90 10.17
CA LYS A 93 -5.00 -31.47 8.86
C LYS A 93 -3.49 -31.64 8.65
N GLY A 94 -2.70 -31.42 9.72
CA GLY A 94 -1.25 -31.58 9.71
C GLY A 94 -0.47 -30.31 9.30
N PRO A 95 0.86 -30.32 9.48
CA PRO A 95 1.70 -29.12 9.37
C PRO A 95 1.79 -28.56 7.94
N ALA A 96 1.69 -29.40 6.91
CA ALA A 96 1.87 -28.98 5.51
C ALA A 96 0.77 -28.02 5.01
N VAL A 97 -0.41 -28.05 5.62
CA VAL A 97 -1.57 -27.22 5.24
C VAL A 97 -1.94 -26.19 6.31
N LEU A 98 -1.13 -26.12 7.38
CA LEU A 98 -1.30 -25.20 8.49
C LEU A 98 -1.06 -23.77 8.02
N ALA A 99 -1.93 -22.86 8.43
CA ALA A 99 -1.76 -21.45 8.08
C ALA A 99 -2.17 -20.51 9.21
N ILE A 100 -1.45 -19.41 9.36
CA ILE A 100 -1.73 -18.40 10.39
C ILE A 100 -2.65 -17.33 9.81
N ARG A 101 -3.59 -16.85 10.64
CA ARG A 101 -4.40 -15.67 10.35
C ARG A 101 -4.56 -14.81 11.59
N ALA A 102 -4.20 -13.55 11.47
CA ALA A 102 -4.35 -12.54 12.51
C ALA A 102 -5.43 -11.52 12.14
N GLN A 103 -6.31 -11.18 13.08
CA GLN A 103 -7.14 -9.99 13.02
C GLN A 103 -6.32 -8.80 13.51
N ILE A 104 -6.37 -7.70 12.76
CA ILE A 104 -5.48 -6.56 12.91
C ILE A 104 -6.29 -5.31 13.24
N ASP A 105 -5.82 -4.53 14.22
CA ASP A 105 -6.28 -3.16 14.40
C ASP A 105 -5.78 -2.31 13.23
N LYS A 106 -6.70 -1.94 12.33
CA LYS A 106 -6.42 -1.20 11.10
C LYS A 106 -5.69 0.12 11.38
N GLU A 107 -6.11 0.85 12.41
CA GLU A 107 -5.54 2.16 12.72
C GLU A 107 -4.17 2.02 13.36
N LYS A 108 -4.04 1.10 14.33
CA LYS A 108 -2.77 0.84 15.01
C LYS A 108 -1.70 0.40 14.01
N TYR A 109 -2.05 -0.46 13.05
CA TYR A 109 -1.15 -0.93 11.99
C TYR A 109 -0.57 0.23 11.18
N SER A 110 -1.43 1.11 10.62
CA SER A 110 -0.97 2.28 9.86
C SER A 110 -0.17 3.27 10.72
N LYS A 111 -0.58 3.50 11.98
CA LYS A 111 0.13 4.39 12.92
C LYS A 111 1.54 3.88 13.24
N LEU A 112 1.70 2.57 13.46
CA LEU A 112 3.00 1.95 13.75
C LEU A 112 3.95 2.07 12.56
N ILE A 113 3.47 1.80 11.35
CA ILE A 113 4.26 1.94 10.11
C ILE A 113 4.72 3.39 9.94
N LEU A 114 3.81 4.36 10.03
CA LEU A 114 4.17 5.77 9.92
C LEU A 114 5.20 6.18 10.98
N LYS A 115 5.04 5.72 12.23
CA LYS A 115 5.96 6.01 13.34
C LYS A 115 7.37 5.46 13.06
N ASP A 116 7.46 4.26 12.47
CA ASP A 116 8.74 3.63 12.14
C ASP A 116 9.40 4.27 10.92
N LEU A 117 8.64 4.56 9.86
CA LEU A 117 9.14 5.25 8.66
C LEU A 117 9.64 6.67 8.94
N LYS A 118 9.01 7.40 9.87
CA LYS A 118 9.48 8.74 10.28
C LYS A 118 10.87 8.76 10.91
N LYS A 119 11.37 7.61 11.37
CA LYS A 119 12.72 7.49 11.95
C LYS A 119 13.80 7.21 10.90
N GLN A 120 13.42 6.99 9.65
CA GLN A 120 14.34 6.59 8.59
C GLN A 120 14.96 7.84 7.95
N GLU A 121 16.26 8.03 8.13
CA GLU A 121 16.98 9.23 7.64
C GLU A 121 16.99 9.33 6.11
N ASN A 122 17.03 8.19 5.41
CA ASN A 122 17.10 8.13 3.95
C ASN A 122 15.71 8.11 3.27
N LEU A 123 14.64 8.48 3.99
CA LEU A 123 13.27 8.49 3.47
C LEU A 123 12.65 9.88 3.52
N LEU A 124 12.18 10.34 2.37
CA LEU A 124 11.26 11.48 2.30
C LEU A 124 9.84 10.98 2.03
N ILE A 125 8.85 11.42 2.82
CA ILE A 125 7.45 11.09 2.58
C ILE A 125 6.68 12.33 2.15
N ILE A 126 6.08 12.30 0.97
CA ILE A 126 5.33 13.40 0.36
C ILE A 126 3.85 13.03 0.21
N GLU A 127 2.98 13.95 0.60
CA GLU A 127 1.54 13.87 0.34
C GLU A 127 1.17 14.62 -0.93
N ASP A 128 1.06 13.85 -2.01
CA ASP A 128 0.71 14.36 -3.32
C ASP A 128 0.22 13.23 -4.23
N LEU A 129 -0.37 13.63 -5.35
CA LEU A 129 -0.78 12.74 -6.42
C LEU A 129 0.26 12.78 -7.53
N VAL A 130 0.68 11.62 -8.03
CA VAL A 130 1.58 11.57 -9.19
C VAL A 130 0.78 11.80 -10.47
N SER A 131 1.24 12.72 -11.31
CA SER A 131 0.55 13.10 -12.54
C SER A 131 1.22 12.52 -13.79
N GLU A 132 2.55 12.39 -13.79
CA GLU A 132 3.31 12.05 -14.99
C GLU A 132 4.66 11.41 -14.64
N LEU A 133 5.04 10.36 -15.37
CA LEU A 133 6.41 9.85 -15.39
C LEU A 133 7.24 10.64 -16.40
N LEU A 134 8.47 10.95 -16.03
CA LEU A 134 9.43 11.61 -16.91
C LEU A 134 10.30 10.54 -17.55
N VAL A 135 10.14 10.37 -18.87
CA VAL A 135 10.78 9.32 -19.66
C VAL A 135 11.48 9.94 -20.87
N GLU A 136 12.73 9.56 -21.09
CA GLU A 136 13.51 9.94 -22.27
C GLU A 136 14.19 8.69 -22.83
N LYS A 137 14.09 8.46 -24.15
CA LYS A 137 14.68 7.29 -24.84
C LYS A 137 14.38 5.96 -24.13
N ASN A 138 13.10 5.74 -23.78
CA ASN A 138 12.61 4.57 -23.04
C ASN A 138 13.25 4.35 -21.66
N ARG A 139 13.81 5.39 -21.05
CA ARG A 139 14.36 5.35 -19.69
C ARG A 139 13.66 6.38 -18.82
N VAL A 140 13.15 5.92 -17.68
CA VAL A 140 12.60 6.83 -16.66
C VAL A 140 13.75 7.59 -16.00
N PHE A 141 13.55 8.89 -15.78
CA PHE A 141 14.50 9.74 -15.06
C PHE A 141 13.83 10.53 -13.93
N GLY A 142 12.54 10.31 -13.69
CA GLY A 142 11.81 10.92 -12.59
C GLY A 142 10.31 10.86 -12.78
N LEU A 143 9.61 11.69 -12.00
CA LEU A 143 8.18 11.92 -12.15
C LEU A 143 7.82 13.35 -11.77
N LYS A 144 6.60 13.73 -12.10
CA LYS A 144 5.96 14.99 -11.73
C LYS A 144 4.68 14.72 -10.95
N THR A 145 4.42 15.55 -9.95
CA THR A 145 3.19 15.48 -9.15
C THR A 145 2.12 16.45 -9.63
N ALA A 146 0.91 16.33 -9.09
CA ALA A 146 -0.21 17.22 -9.38
C ALA A 146 0.09 18.66 -8.92
N LYS A 147 0.83 18.83 -7.81
CA LYS A 147 1.34 20.15 -7.37
C LYS A 147 2.53 20.67 -8.19
N LYS A 148 2.81 20.05 -9.34
CA LYS A 148 3.90 20.42 -10.27
C LYS A 148 5.31 20.28 -9.70
N GLN A 149 5.48 19.58 -8.57
CA GLN A 149 6.81 19.23 -8.07
C GLN A 149 7.40 18.13 -8.95
N VAL A 150 8.73 18.17 -9.13
CA VAL A 150 9.46 17.21 -9.96
C VAL A 150 10.47 16.50 -9.08
N PHE A 151 10.47 15.17 -9.15
CA PHE A 151 11.40 14.32 -8.41
C PHE A 151 12.22 13.53 -9.43
N PHE A 152 13.55 13.60 -9.31
CA PHE A 152 14.47 12.92 -10.24
C PHE A 152 15.00 11.63 -9.64
N SER A 153 14.90 10.53 -10.40
CA SER A 153 15.41 9.22 -10.01
C SER A 153 15.57 8.29 -11.21
N LYS A 154 16.50 7.34 -11.10
CA LYS A 154 16.69 6.27 -12.11
C LYS A 154 15.63 5.17 -12.02
N THR A 155 14.93 5.08 -10.89
CA THR A 155 13.99 3.99 -10.60
C THR A 155 12.68 4.53 -10.06
N VAL A 156 11.55 4.10 -10.64
CA VAL A 156 10.21 4.40 -10.15
C VAL A 156 9.44 3.11 -9.94
N ILE A 157 8.87 2.93 -8.75
CA ILE A 157 8.03 1.78 -8.39
C ILE A 157 6.59 2.25 -8.24
N ILE A 158 5.68 1.70 -9.04
CA ILE A 158 4.26 2.11 -9.07
C ILE A 158 3.41 1.08 -8.31
N THR A 159 2.81 1.51 -7.21
CA THR A 159 1.96 0.71 -6.32
C THR A 159 0.66 1.46 -5.99
N THR A 160 0.01 1.98 -7.03
CA THR A 160 -1.18 2.85 -6.93
C THR A 160 -2.44 2.15 -6.42
N GLY A 161 -2.41 0.83 -6.23
CA GLY A 161 -3.51 0.05 -5.67
C GLY A 161 -4.83 0.32 -6.41
N THR A 162 -5.91 0.46 -5.64
CA THR A 162 -7.26 0.72 -6.16
C THR A 162 -7.58 2.21 -6.26
N TYR A 163 -6.57 3.09 -6.37
CA TYR A 163 -6.77 4.55 -6.37
C TYR A 163 -6.68 5.17 -7.77
N MET A 164 -5.87 4.60 -8.67
CA MET A 164 -5.67 5.12 -10.03
C MET A 164 -6.93 4.95 -10.88
N ASP A 165 -7.44 6.04 -11.45
CA ASP A 165 -8.70 6.08 -12.23
C ASP A 165 -9.83 5.25 -11.61
N SER A 166 -9.98 5.35 -10.29
CA SER A 166 -10.91 4.55 -9.51
C SER A 166 -12.32 5.14 -9.46
N LYS A 167 -13.31 4.24 -9.37
CA LYS A 167 -14.73 4.58 -9.17
C LYS A 167 -15.33 3.64 -8.12
N VAL A 168 -16.07 4.21 -7.17
CA VAL A 168 -16.90 3.46 -6.22
C VAL A 168 -18.25 3.19 -6.88
N LEU A 169 -18.63 1.91 -6.93
CA LEU A 169 -19.90 1.48 -7.50
C LEU A 169 -20.89 1.14 -6.37
N ARG A 170 -22.04 1.81 -6.35
CA ARG A 170 -23.10 1.59 -5.35
C ARG A 170 -24.46 1.54 -6.04
N GLY A 171 -25.00 0.33 -6.24
CA GLY A 171 -26.19 0.14 -7.08
C GLY A 171 -25.92 0.62 -8.50
N SER A 172 -26.75 1.53 -9.01
CA SER A 172 -26.57 2.19 -10.30
C SER A 172 -25.59 3.38 -10.28
N LEU A 173 -25.14 3.82 -9.10
CA LEU A 173 -24.25 4.97 -8.97
C LEU A 173 -22.78 4.57 -9.21
N ALA A 174 -22.08 5.38 -10.00
CA ALA A 174 -20.64 5.28 -10.21
C ALA A 174 -19.97 6.60 -9.84
N ILE A 175 -19.32 6.63 -8.68
CA ILE A 175 -18.75 7.85 -8.08
C ILE A 175 -17.23 7.82 -8.26
N PRO A 176 -16.60 8.82 -8.90
CA PRO A 176 -15.14 8.93 -8.95
C PRO A 176 -14.57 9.11 -7.54
N SER A 177 -14.01 8.05 -6.98
CA SER A 177 -13.42 8.04 -5.64
C SER A 177 -12.57 6.79 -5.44
N GLY A 178 -11.51 6.92 -4.65
CA GLY A 178 -10.77 5.79 -4.09
C GLY A 178 -11.48 5.22 -2.86
N PRO A 179 -10.96 4.11 -2.29
CA PRO A 179 -11.46 3.58 -1.02
C PRO A 179 -11.56 4.63 0.08
N ASP A 180 -12.63 4.55 0.88
CA ASP A 180 -12.89 5.42 2.04
C ASP A 180 -12.89 6.92 1.71
N GLY A 181 -13.43 7.28 0.54
CA GLY A 181 -13.56 8.67 0.10
C GLY A 181 -12.24 9.33 -0.31
N GLN A 182 -11.17 8.56 -0.48
CA GLN A 182 -9.87 9.10 -0.88
C GLN A 182 -9.89 9.66 -2.31
N GLN A 183 -8.97 10.57 -2.56
CA GLN A 183 -8.79 11.18 -3.87
C GLN A 183 -8.48 10.11 -4.93
N THR A 184 -9.03 10.31 -6.12
CA THR A 184 -8.71 9.53 -7.33
C THR A 184 -8.30 10.48 -8.44
N SER A 185 -7.48 10.01 -9.38
CA SER A 185 -7.14 10.77 -10.58
C SER A 185 -6.83 9.85 -11.74
N ASN A 186 -7.13 10.34 -12.95
CA ASN A 186 -6.78 9.69 -14.19
C ASN A 186 -5.44 10.19 -14.77
N LEU A 187 -4.78 11.18 -14.16
CA LEU A 187 -3.57 11.82 -14.70
C LEU A 187 -2.46 10.79 -15.00
N LEU A 188 -2.06 10.01 -13.99
CA LEU A 188 -1.04 8.97 -14.16
C LEU A 188 -1.48 7.88 -15.15
N SER A 189 -2.76 7.46 -15.11
CA SER A 189 -3.26 6.45 -16.05
C SER A 189 -3.20 6.94 -17.51
N ASN A 190 -3.52 8.21 -17.75
CA ASN A 190 -3.44 8.81 -19.07
C ASN A 190 -1.98 8.96 -19.52
N ASN A 191 -1.07 9.29 -18.60
CA ASN A 191 0.36 9.32 -18.88
C ASN A 191 0.90 7.93 -19.26
N LEU A 192 0.53 6.87 -18.52
CA LEU A 192 0.91 5.49 -18.85
C LEU A 192 0.40 5.07 -20.24
N LYS A 193 -0.85 5.40 -20.59
CA LYS A 193 -1.37 5.16 -21.95
C LYS A 193 -0.56 5.88 -23.02
N ARG A 194 -0.19 7.15 -22.80
CA ARG A 194 0.67 7.91 -23.74
C ARG A 194 2.06 7.30 -23.90
N LEU A 195 2.58 6.63 -22.86
CA LEU A 195 3.84 5.90 -22.88
C LEU A 195 3.72 4.51 -23.55
N GLY A 196 2.53 4.13 -24.04
CA GLY A 196 2.31 2.88 -24.75
C GLY A 196 1.88 1.69 -23.87
N PHE A 197 1.53 1.92 -22.60
CA PHE A 197 1.01 0.84 -21.75
C PHE A 197 -0.47 0.57 -22.01
N GLU A 198 -0.81 -0.72 -22.13
CA GLU A 198 -2.19 -1.18 -22.11
C GLU A 198 -2.71 -1.22 -20.67
N LEU A 199 -3.88 -0.63 -20.43
CA LEU A 199 -4.50 -0.58 -19.11
C LEU A 199 -5.83 -1.31 -19.10
N GLN A 200 -5.98 -2.26 -18.18
CA GLN A 200 -7.24 -2.95 -17.90
C GLN A 200 -7.85 -2.46 -16.59
N ARG A 201 -9.19 -2.54 -16.48
CA ARG A 201 -9.91 -2.24 -15.25
C ARG A 201 -10.38 -3.52 -14.59
N LEU A 202 -10.10 -3.62 -13.29
CA LEU A 202 -10.59 -4.69 -12.43
C LEU A 202 -11.63 -4.14 -11.45
N LYS A 203 -12.50 -5.03 -10.96
CA LYS A 203 -13.52 -4.69 -9.97
C LYS A 203 -13.41 -5.63 -8.78
N THR A 204 -13.48 -5.05 -7.58
CA THR A 204 -13.58 -5.78 -6.33
C THR A 204 -14.72 -5.22 -5.49
N GLY A 205 -15.29 -6.04 -4.61
CA GLY A 205 -16.32 -5.64 -3.67
C GLY A 205 -15.80 -5.66 -2.23
N THR A 206 -16.39 -4.83 -1.38
CA THR A 206 -16.19 -4.88 0.07
C THR A 206 -17.56 -4.93 0.75
N PRO A 207 -17.74 -5.73 1.81
CA PRO A 207 -18.99 -5.73 2.57
C PRO A 207 -19.23 -4.38 3.25
N ARG A 208 -20.48 -4.11 3.62
CA ARG A 208 -20.83 -2.91 4.39
C ARG A 208 -20.29 -3.00 5.81
N GLU A 209 -19.82 -1.88 6.34
CA GLU A 209 -19.48 -1.75 7.75
C GLU A 209 -20.72 -1.48 8.60
N PHE A 210 -20.80 -2.10 9.78
CA PHE A 210 -21.91 -1.97 10.72
C PHE A 210 -21.45 -1.30 12.01
N LEU A 211 -22.30 -0.47 12.59
CA LEU A 211 -22.07 0.08 13.92
C LEU A 211 -22.29 -1.02 14.96
N LEU A 212 -21.25 -1.34 15.74
CA LEU A 212 -21.27 -2.44 16.71
C LEU A 212 -22.42 -2.34 17.71
N LEU A 213 -22.73 -1.11 18.17
CA LEU A 213 -23.80 -0.83 19.13
C LEU A 213 -25.20 -1.16 18.62
N GLN A 214 -25.38 -1.33 17.30
CA GLN A 214 -26.65 -1.70 16.68
C GLN A 214 -26.80 -3.21 16.46
N LEU A 215 -25.83 -4.02 16.90
CA LEU A 215 -25.83 -5.47 16.72
C LEU A 215 -26.08 -6.19 18.04
N THR A 216 -26.95 -7.21 18.00
CA THR A 216 -27.18 -8.12 19.12
C THR A 216 -26.42 -9.43 18.91
N PHE A 217 -25.56 -9.80 19.87
CA PHE A 217 -24.72 -10.99 19.78
C PHE A 217 -25.30 -12.25 20.44
N GLN A 218 -26.47 -12.15 21.10
CA GLN A 218 -27.04 -13.23 21.93
C GLN A 218 -27.23 -14.56 21.18
N LYS A 219 -27.61 -14.51 19.90
CA LYS A 219 -27.81 -15.71 19.06
C LYS A 219 -26.57 -16.09 18.24
N LEU A 220 -25.45 -15.38 18.39
CA LEU A 220 -24.24 -15.62 17.63
C LEU A 220 -23.24 -16.46 18.42
N LYS A 221 -22.65 -17.46 17.76
CA LYS A 221 -21.58 -18.27 18.34
C LYS A 221 -20.28 -17.47 18.34
N ARG A 222 -19.81 -17.07 19.52
CA ARG A 222 -18.49 -16.43 19.67
C ARG A 222 -17.40 -17.44 19.31
N ARG A 223 -16.42 -16.98 18.53
CA ARG A 223 -15.27 -17.79 18.13
C ARG A 223 -14.01 -17.21 18.77
N PHE A 224 -13.66 -17.77 19.92
CA PHE A 224 -12.41 -17.48 20.61
C PHE A 224 -11.23 -18.14 19.89
N CYS A 225 -10.06 -17.51 19.95
CA CYS A 225 -8.78 -18.09 19.58
C CYS A 225 -7.75 -17.67 20.63
N LEU A 226 -6.51 -18.17 20.55
CA LEU A 226 -5.43 -17.80 21.47
C LEU A 226 -5.41 -16.28 21.67
N PHE A 227 -5.75 -15.84 22.89
CA PHE A 227 -5.39 -14.52 23.37
C PHE A 227 -3.92 -14.59 23.73
N ILE A 228 -3.07 -13.95 22.92
CA ILE A 228 -1.74 -13.59 23.39
C ILE A 228 -1.97 -12.29 24.17
N ILE A 229 -1.94 -12.41 25.50
CA ILE A 229 -1.87 -11.27 26.43
C ILE A 229 -0.47 -10.67 26.31
#